data_AF-A0A535Z214-F1
#
_entry.id   AF-A0A535Z214-F1
#
_cell.length_a   1.000
_cell.length_b   1.000
_cell.length_c   1.000
_cell.angle_alpha   90.00
_cell.angle_beta   90.00
_cell.angle_gamma   90.00
#
_symmetry.space_group_name_H-M   'P 1'
#
loop_
_entity.id
_entity.type
_entity.pdbx_description
1 polymer ?
#
loop_
_entity_poly.entity_id
_entity_poly.type
_entity_poly.pdbx_seq_one_letter_code
_entity_poly.pdbx_strand_id
1 'polypeptide(L)'
;MEGPMATAVKRDTRRDTNISLDKPIYTISVASEILETHPRTLMMYEHLGLVVPKRTSTNRRRFSQRDVMKLQTIQKLTRHHSVNLAGVRYIMKLLKLLQEHQLPAPVELRDIDVSQLDV
;
A
#
# COMPACT_ATOMS: atom_id res chain seq x y z
N MET A 1 -10.84 -18.77 51.40
CA MET A 1 -12.09 -18.75 50.61
C MET A 1 -12.15 -17.41 49.90
N GLU A 2 -11.85 -17.43 48.60
CA GLU A 2 -12.39 -16.57 47.54
C GLU A 2 -12.28 -15.04 47.66
N GLY A 3 -11.53 -14.39 46.74
CA GLY A 3 -11.82 -13.02 46.30
C GLY A 3 -10.59 -12.11 46.09
N PRO A 4 -10.22 -11.75 44.84
CA PRO A 4 -8.91 -11.16 44.54
C PRO A 4 -8.88 -9.64 44.48
N MET A 5 -7.66 -9.13 44.67
CA MET A 5 -7.18 -7.78 44.38
C MET A 5 -7.45 -7.43 42.91
N ALA A 6 -8.48 -6.63 42.64
CA ALA A 6 -8.68 -6.04 41.32
C ALA A 6 -7.76 -4.81 41.18
N THR A 7 -6.52 -5.04 40.76
CA THR A 7 -5.64 -3.98 40.28
C THR A 7 -6.29 -3.32 39.08
N ALA A 8 -6.77 -2.09 39.27
CA ALA A 8 -7.29 -1.25 38.22
C ALA A 8 -6.18 -0.97 37.19
N VAL A 9 -6.18 -1.75 36.10
CA VAL A 9 -5.40 -1.46 34.91
C VAL A 9 -5.96 -0.16 34.33
N LYS A 10 -5.34 0.97 34.65
CA LYS A 10 -5.55 2.24 33.96
C LYS A 10 -5.18 2.02 32.50
N ARG A 11 -6.20 1.72 31.67
CA ARG A 11 -6.07 1.71 30.22
C ARG A 11 -5.83 3.15 29.80
N ASP A 12 -4.56 3.48 29.62
CA ASP A 12 -4.13 4.72 28.99
C ASP A 12 -4.53 4.65 27.50
N THR A 13 -5.78 4.97 27.19
CA THR A 13 -6.26 5.12 25.81
C THR A 13 -5.96 6.52 25.31
N ARG A 14 -4.69 6.93 25.36
CA ARG A 14 -4.19 7.93 24.42
C ARG A 14 -4.02 7.20 23.10
N ARG A 15 -5.04 7.31 22.23
CA ARG A 15 -4.97 6.82 20.86
C ARG A 15 -3.83 7.58 20.16
N ASP A 16 -2.70 6.93 19.96
CA ASP A 16 -1.74 7.31 18.93
C ASP A 16 -2.46 7.16 17.58
N THR A 17 -3.14 8.23 17.15
CA THR A 17 -3.90 8.27 15.89
C THR A 17 -2.99 8.35 14.66
N ASN A 18 -1.67 8.31 14.83
CA ASN A 18 -0.72 8.26 13.73
C ASN A 18 -0.41 6.80 13.33
N ILE A 19 -1.36 6.16 12.64
CA ILE A 19 -1.11 4.85 12.03
C ILE A 19 -0.07 5.05 10.91
N SER A 20 1.14 4.52 11.11
CA SER A 20 2.17 4.50 10.07
C SER A 20 1.62 3.90 8.76
N LEU A 21 1.93 4.54 7.63
CA LEU A 21 1.50 4.10 6.29
C LEU A 21 1.96 2.68 5.94
N ASP A 22 3.04 2.22 6.57
CA ASP A 22 3.62 0.90 6.39
C ASP A 22 2.96 -0.19 7.24
N LYS A 23 2.07 0.19 8.17
CA LYS A 23 1.37 -0.77 9.03
C LYS A 23 0.41 -1.60 8.18
N PRO A 24 0.62 -2.93 8.05
CA PRO A 24 -0.18 -3.75 7.13
C PRO A 24 -1.46 -4.20 7.83
N ILE A 25 -2.54 -3.44 7.62
CA ILE A 25 -3.83 -3.63 8.29
C ILE A 25 -4.95 -4.09 7.33
N TYR A 26 -4.81 -3.86 6.03
CA TYR A 26 -5.86 -4.15 5.06
C TYR A 26 -5.81 -5.61 4.60
N THR A 27 -6.97 -6.27 4.58
CA THR A 27 -7.10 -7.58 3.94
C THR A 27 -7.25 -7.41 2.43
N ILE A 28 -7.13 -8.50 1.66
CA ILE A 28 -7.36 -8.44 0.21
C ILE A 28 -8.77 -7.96 -0.14
N SER A 29 -9.78 -8.34 0.65
CA SER A 29 -11.18 -7.91 0.45
C SER A 29 -11.33 -6.41 0.66
N VAL A 30 -10.75 -5.88 1.75
CA VAL A 30 -10.79 -4.44 2.02
C VAL A 30 -10.01 -3.67 0.96
N ALA A 31 -8.83 -4.17 0.54
CA ALA A 31 -8.07 -3.56 -0.53
C ALA A 31 -8.85 -3.57 -1.87
N SER A 32 -9.57 -4.65 -2.20
CA SER A 32 -10.38 -4.71 -3.42
C SER A 32 -11.54 -3.72 -3.42
N GLU A 33 -12.14 -3.47 -2.26
CA GLU A 33 -13.21 -2.48 -2.11
C GLU A 33 -12.66 -1.06 -2.28
N ILE A 34 -11.56 -0.73 -1.59
CA ILE A 34 -10.90 0.59 -1.71
C ILE A 34 -10.46 0.89 -3.15
N LEU A 35 -9.97 -0.14 -3.84
CA LEU A 35 -9.41 -0.03 -5.18
C LEU A 35 -10.45 -0.26 -6.28
N GLU A 36 -11.71 -0.52 -5.91
CA GLU A 36 -12.80 -0.90 -6.83
C GLU A 36 -12.35 -1.93 -7.87
N THR A 37 -11.58 -2.92 -7.41
CA THR A 37 -10.86 -3.86 -8.28
C THR A 37 -10.98 -5.27 -7.77
N HIS A 38 -11.27 -6.20 -8.68
CA HIS A 38 -11.47 -7.60 -8.33
C HIS A 38 -10.22 -8.21 -7.61
N PRO A 39 -10.39 -9.00 -6.53
CA PRO A 39 -9.27 -9.60 -5.78
C PRO A 39 -8.29 -10.40 -6.65
N ARG A 40 -8.78 -11.06 -7.71
CA ARG A 40 -7.94 -11.79 -8.69
C ARG A 40 -6.88 -10.89 -9.34
N THR A 41 -7.24 -9.65 -9.66
CA THR A 41 -6.33 -8.68 -10.27
C THR A 41 -5.26 -8.22 -9.29
N LEU A 42 -5.62 -8.01 -8.01
CA LEU A 42 -4.64 -7.69 -6.96
C LEU A 42 -3.65 -8.85 -6.75
N MET A 43 -4.13 -10.10 -6.76
CA MET A 43 -3.28 -11.28 -6.70
C MET A 43 -2.35 -11.40 -7.91
N MET A 44 -2.82 -11.00 -9.10
CA MET A 44 -1.99 -10.94 -10.30
C MET A 44 -0.87 -9.89 -10.15
N TYR A 45 -1.18 -8.70 -9.64
CA TYR A 45 -0.17 -7.66 -9.39
C TYR A 45 0.87 -8.10 -8.35
N GLU A 46 0.45 -8.78 -7.29
CA GLU A 46 1.36 -9.41 -6.32
C GLU A 46 2.25 -10.46 -6.98
N HIS A 47 1.67 -11.36 -7.79
CA HIS A 47 2.42 -12.42 -8.47
C HIS A 47 3.48 -11.87 -9.42
N LEU A 48 3.20 -10.74 -10.07
CA LEU A 48 4.13 -10.02 -10.94
C LEU A 48 5.17 -9.18 -10.16
N GLY A 49 5.15 -9.23 -8.83
CA GLY A 49 6.08 -8.50 -7.96
C GLY A 49 5.85 -6.98 -7.93
N LEU A 50 4.70 -6.49 -8.41
CA LEU A 50 4.39 -5.06 -8.40
C LEU A 50 4.10 -4.54 -6.99
N VAL A 51 3.58 -5.40 -6.13
CA VAL A 51 3.32 -5.13 -4.71
C VAL A 51 3.69 -6.35 -3.90
N VAL A 52 4.23 -6.15 -2.70
CA VAL A 52 4.65 -7.24 -1.82
C VAL A 52 3.98 -7.07 -0.45
N PRO A 53 2.74 -7.55 -0.27
CA PRO A 53 2.05 -7.43 1.00
C PRO A 53 2.73 -8.26 2.08
N LYS A 54 2.65 -7.79 3.33
CA LYS A 54 3.12 -8.58 4.47
C LYS A 54 2.24 -9.81 4.67
N ARG A 55 2.86 -10.93 5.05
CA ARG A 55 2.15 -12.16 5.43
C ARG A 55 2.11 -12.30 6.95
N THR A 56 0.96 -12.70 7.49
CA THR A 56 0.80 -13.03 8.92
C THR A 56 1.44 -14.38 9.24
N SER A 57 1.57 -14.71 10.53
CA SER A 57 1.97 -16.05 10.99
C SER A 57 1.08 -17.18 10.43
N THR A 58 -0.19 -16.88 10.18
CA THR A 58 -1.17 -17.76 9.52
C THR A 58 -1.15 -17.69 7.98
N ASN A 59 -0.09 -17.13 7.39
CA ASN A 59 0.11 -16.96 5.95
C ASN A 59 -0.97 -16.15 5.21
N ARG A 60 -1.70 -15.27 5.93
CA ARG A 60 -2.70 -14.37 5.32
C ARG A 60 -2.03 -13.07 4.88
N ARG A 61 -2.44 -12.56 3.72
CA ARG A 61 -1.95 -11.27 3.18
C ARG A 61 -2.51 -10.10 3.98
N ARG A 62 -1.66 -9.12 4.20
CA ARG A 62 -1.99 -7.82 4.78
C ARG A 62 -1.30 -6.73 3.98
N PHE A 63 -2.10 -5.85 3.41
CA PHE A 63 -1.65 -4.69 2.67
C PHE A 63 -1.54 -3.49 3.64
N SER A 64 -0.48 -2.71 3.47
CA SER A 64 -0.31 -1.41 4.12
C SER A 64 -1.04 -0.31 3.35
N GLN A 65 -1.12 0.89 3.91
CA GLN A 65 -1.66 2.03 3.16
C GLN A 65 -0.76 2.36 1.95
N ARG A 66 0.56 2.23 2.11
CA ARG A 66 1.53 2.39 1.03
C ARG A 66 1.33 1.37 -0.11
N ASP A 67 0.99 0.13 0.23
CA ASP A 67 0.66 -0.88 -0.78
C ASP A 67 -0.58 -0.48 -1.59
N VAL A 68 -1.61 0.04 -0.90
CA VAL A 68 -2.85 0.51 -1.56
C VAL A 68 -2.56 1.70 -2.47
N MET A 69 -1.78 2.68 -2.01
CA MET A 69 -1.34 3.82 -2.85
C MET A 69 -0.57 3.34 -4.08
N LYS A 70 0.33 2.37 -3.91
CA LYS A 70 1.07 1.76 -5.03
C LYS A 70 0.13 1.13 -6.05
N LEU A 71 -0.87 0.39 -5.57
CA LEU A 71 -1.89 -0.24 -6.42
C LEU A 71 -2.75 0.78 -7.17
N GLN A 72 -3.08 1.92 -6.55
CA GLN A 72 -3.75 3.04 -7.23
C GLN A 72 -2.89 3.61 -8.35
N THR A 73 -1.59 3.82 -8.10
CA THR A 73 -0.65 4.29 -9.13
C THR A 73 -0.54 3.32 -10.30
N ILE A 74 -0.46 2.01 -10.03
CA ILE A 74 -0.47 0.97 -11.07
C ILE A 74 -1.75 1.06 -11.92
N GLN A 75 -2.93 1.21 -11.28
CA GLN A 75 -4.19 1.36 -12.01
C GLN A 75 -4.22 2.61 -12.87
N LYS A 76 -3.70 3.72 -12.35
CA LYS A 76 -3.66 4.99 -13.08
C LYS A 76 -2.79 4.89 -14.33
N LEU A 77 -1.59 4.35 -14.20
CA LEU A 77 -0.68 4.11 -15.34
C LEU A 77 -1.29 3.16 -16.38
N THR A 78 -1.97 2.10 -15.95
CA THR A 78 -2.58 1.13 -16.87
C THR A 78 -3.84 1.66 -17.55
N ARG A 79 -4.72 2.38 -16.83
CA ARG A 79 -6.01 2.84 -17.35
C ARG A 79 -5.93 4.17 -18.09
N HIS A 80 -5.16 5.13 -17.59
CA HIS A 80 -5.13 6.49 -18.15
C HIS A 80 -3.98 6.68 -19.14
N HIS A 81 -2.83 6.04 -18.90
CA HIS A 81 -1.65 6.16 -19.75
C HIS A 81 -1.44 4.95 -20.66
N SER A 82 -2.37 3.97 -20.64
CA SER A 82 -2.32 2.76 -21.46
C SER A 82 -1.01 1.97 -21.33
N VAL A 83 -0.36 2.05 -20.17
CA VAL A 83 0.93 1.40 -19.92
C VAL A 83 0.69 -0.06 -19.53
N ASN A 84 1.43 -0.98 -20.14
CA ASN A 84 1.38 -2.39 -19.72
C ASN A 84 2.11 -2.62 -18.37
N LEU A 85 1.87 -3.75 -17.72
CA LEU A 85 2.40 -4.02 -16.38
C LEU A 85 3.94 -4.06 -16.31
N ALA A 86 4.62 -4.40 -17.41
CA ALA A 86 6.08 -4.34 -17.46
C ALA A 86 6.57 -2.87 -17.50
N GLY A 87 5.91 -2.04 -18.30
CA GLY A 87 6.18 -0.60 -18.38
C GLY A 87 5.92 0.09 -17.05
N VAL A 88 4.84 -0.28 -16.33
CA VAL A 88 4.53 0.29 -15.01
C VAL A 88 5.72 0.15 -14.05
N ARG A 89 6.37 -1.02 -14.00
CA ARG A 89 7.55 -1.20 -13.12
C ARG A 89 8.67 -0.20 -13.44
N TYR A 90 9.01 -0.06 -14.72
CA TYR A 90 10.08 0.83 -15.14
C TYR A 90 9.71 2.30 -14.90
N ILE A 91 8.49 2.70 -15.21
CA ILE A 91 8.01 4.08 -14.99
C ILE A 91 8.04 4.41 -13.50
N MET A 92 7.53 3.54 -12.63
CA MET A 92 7.55 3.80 -11.19
C MET A 92 8.98 3.97 -10.67
N LYS A 93 9.93 3.15 -11.14
CA LYS A 93 11.35 3.26 -10.77
C LYS A 93 11.97 4.56 -11.27
N LEU A 94 11.70 4.95 -12.52
CA LEU A 94 12.18 6.20 -13.09
C LEU A 94 11.61 7.42 -12.37
N LEU A 95 10.30 7.44 -12.11
CA LEU A 95 9.66 8.52 -11.35
C LEU A 95 10.25 8.63 -9.94
N LYS A 96 10.54 7.51 -9.28
CA LYS A 96 11.18 7.50 -7.96
C LYS A 96 12.58 8.11 -8.00
N LEU A 97 13.40 7.74 -9.01
CA LEU A 97 14.72 8.33 -9.22
C LEU A 97 14.64 9.84 -9.49
N LEU A 98 13.71 10.27 -10.35
CA LEU A 98 13.49 11.70 -10.61
C LEU A 98 13.14 12.44 -9.31
N GLN A 99 12.22 11.90 -8.51
CA GLN A 99 11.83 12.45 -7.21
C GLN A 99 13.02 12.54 -6.24
N GLU A 100 13.82 11.48 -6.12
CA GLU A 100 15.01 11.41 -5.26
C GLU A 100 16.06 12.45 -5.65
N HIS A 101 16.24 12.68 -6.95
CA HIS A 101 17.16 13.70 -7.49
C HIS A 101 16.51 15.09 -7.63
N GLN A 102 15.30 15.29 -7.13
CA GLN A 102 14.54 16.54 -7.21
C GLN A 102 14.37 17.06 -8.66
N LEU A 103 14.31 16.15 -9.62
CA LEU A 103 14.06 16.44 -11.02
C LEU A 103 12.55 16.40 -11.32
N PRO A 104 12.05 17.30 -12.18
CA PRO A 104 10.64 17.30 -12.53
C PRO A 104 10.28 16.06 -13.35
N ALA A 105 9.16 15.43 -13.02
CA ALA A 105 8.56 14.40 -13.86
C ALA A 105 8.11 14.98 -15.23
N PRO A 106 8.10 14.16 -16.30
CA PRO A 106 7.49 14.53 -17.58
C PRO A 106 6.07 15.06 -17.39
N VAL A 107 5.67 16.04 -18.20
CA VAL A 107 4.38 16.74 -18.05
C VAL A 107 3.21 15.76 -18.02
N GLU A 108 3.31 14.70 -18.82
CA GLU A 108 2.34 13.63 -18.98
C GLU A 108 2.19 12.74 -17.74
N LEU A 109 3.12 12.78 -16.79
CA LEU A 109 3.15 11.93 -15.59
C LEU A 109 3.18 12.72 -14.27
N ARG A 110 2.99 14.05 -14.32
CA ARG A 110 3.04 14.91 -13.12
C ARG A 110 1.96 14.60 -12.10
N ASP A 111 0.89 13.99 -12.53
CA ASP A 111 -0.24 13.57 -11.70
C ASP A 111 0.01 12.20 -11.03
N ILE A 112 1.15 11.56 -11.29
CA ILE A 112 1.59 10.34 -10.63
C ILE A 112 2.51 10.70 -9.46
N ASP A 113 1.98 10.63 -8.25
CA ASP A 113 2.78 10.80 -7.04
C ASP A 113 3.44 9.48 -6.63
N VAL A 114 4.77 9.50 -6.49
CA VAL A 114 5.60 8.37 -6.02
C VAL A 114 6.33 8.66 -4.72
N SER A 115 6.09 9.82 -4.09
CA SER A 115 6.78 10.26 -2.88
C SER A 115 6.62 9.26 -1.72
N GLN A 116 5.41 8.72 -1.58
CA GLN A 116 5.04 7.77 -0.53
C GLN A 116 5.16 6.30 -0.95
N LEU A 117 5.72 5.99 -2.13
CA LEU A 117 5.82 4.63 -2.64
C LEU A 117 7.22 4.05 -2.40
N ASP A 118 7.26 2.79 -1.98
CA ASP A 118 8.48 1.97 -2.02
C ASP A 118 8.56 1.36 -3.42
N VAL A 119 9.66 1.51 -4.16
CA VAL A 119 9.81 0.91 -5.50
C VAL A 119 10.96 -0.07 -5.51
#